data_AF-A0A9C9KP77-F1
#
_entry.id   AF-A0A9C9KP77-F1
#
_cell.length_a   1.000
_cell.length_b   1.000
_cell.length_c   1.000
_cell.angle_alpha   90.00
_cell.angle_beta   90.00
_cell.angle_gamma   90.00
#
_symmetry.space_group_name_H-M   'P 1'
#
loop_
_entity.id
_entity.type
_entity.pdbx_description
1 polymer ?
#
loop_
_entity_poly.entity_id
_entity_poly.type
_entity_poly.pdbx_seq_one_letter_code
_entity_poly.pdbx_strand_id
1 'polypeptide(L)' 'MNQKPTLVLETGLFEDTDTLRGALRYLDGVSIIRLQPDTMDTSDWDRVITKILAADRVIAI' A
#
# COMPACT_ATOMS: atom_id res chain seq x y z
N MET A 1 0.84 14.34 18.07
CA MET A 1 1.63 13.16 17.69
C MET A 1 1.56 13.05 16.18
N ASN A 2 2.68 13.18 15.46
CA ASN A 2 2.70 12.92 14.01
C ASN A 2 2.55 11.40 13.82
N GLN A 3 1.32 10.91 13.63
CA GLN A 3 1.12 9.54 13.19
C GLN A 3 1.71 9.41 11.79
N LYS A 4 2.74 8.57 11.65
CA LYS A 4 3.30 8.21 10.36
C LYS A 4 2.28 7.37 9.57
N PRO A 5 2.22 7.51 8.24
CA PRO A 5 1.17 6.90 7.43
C PRO A 5 1.30 5.38 7.39
N THR A 6 0.15 4.69 7.33
CA THR A 6 0.09 3.25 6.99
C THR A 6 0.04 3.12 5.48
N LEU A 7 0.88 2.28 4.90
CA LEU A 7 0.89 2.00 3.48
C LEU A 7 0.27 0.63 3.20
N VAL A 8 -0.67 0.57 2.26
CA VAL A 8 -1.25 -0.67 1.74
C VAL A 8 -0.77 -0.85 0.31
N LEU A 9 -0.21 -2.03 0.02
CA LEU A 9 0.19 -2.45 -1.31
C LEU A 9 -0.81 -3.50 -1.79
N GLU A 10 -1.63 -3.14 -2.78
CA GLU A 10 -2.49 -4.11 -3.47
C GLU A 10 -1.67 -4.79 -4.57
N THR A 11 -1.18 -5.97 -4.25
CA THR A 11 -0.35 -6.83 -5.10
C THR A 11 -1.16 -7.61 -6.12
N GLY A 12 -2.46 -7.82 -5.86
CA GLY A 12 -3.32 -8.67 -6.68
C GLY A 12 -3.02 -10.17 -6.55
N LEU A 13 -2.22 -10.58 -5.56
CA LEU A 13 -1.86 -11.97 -5.32
C LEU A 13 -2.94 -12.77 -4.57
N PHE A 14 -3.88 -12.09 -3.92
CA PHE A 14 -4.93 -12.71 -3.13
C PHE A 14 -6.28 -12.53 -3.80
N GLU A 15 -7.05 -13.62 -3.92
CA GLU A 15 -8.34 -13.63 -4.62
C GLU A 15 -9.45 -12.89 -3.86
N ASP A 16 -9.42 -12.91 -2.52
CA ASP A 16 -10.35 -12.18 -1.66
C ASP A 16 -9.62 -11.12 -0.83
N THR A 17 -9.80 -9.87 -1.23
CA THR A 17 -9.25 -8.69 -0.53
C THR A 17 -10.32 -7.78 0.03
N ASP A 18 -11.61 -8.09 -0.19
CA ASP A 18 -12.70 -7.17 0.13
C ASP A 18 -12.94 -7.06 1.64
N THR A 19 -12.78 -8.18 2.35
CA THR A 19 -12.81 -8.19 3.83
C THR A 19 -11.67 -7.34 4.41
N LEU A 20 -10.47 -7.47 3.86
CA LEU A 20 -9.30 -6.69 4.30
C LEU A 20 -9.43 -5.21 3.95
N ARG A 21 -9.89 -4.87 2.74
CA ARG A 21 -10.22 -3.49 2.34
C ARG A 21 -11.26 -2.88 3.26
N GLY A 22 -12.28 -3.64 3.66
CA GLY A 22 -13.28 -3.22 4.62
C GLY A 22 -12.66 -2.84 5.97
N ALA A 23 -11.75 -3.66 6.49
CA ALA A 23 -11.04 -3.37 7.74
C ALA A 23 -10.10 -2.15 7.62
N LEU A 24 -9.41 -1.99 6.48
CA LEU A 24 -8.47 -0.88 6.25
C LEU A 24 -9.13 0.50 6.20
N ARG A 25 -10.42 0.58 5.84
CA ARG A 25 -11.18 1.85 5.83
C ARG A 25 -11.35 2.47 7.21
N TYR A 26 -11.19 1.70 8.28
CA TYR A 26 -11.30 2.19 9.66
C TYR A 26 -9.95 2.66 10.24
N LEU A 27 -8.86 2.54 9.48
CA LEU A 27 -7.56 3.06 9.87
C LEU A 27 -7.38 4.47 9.32
N ASP A 28 -7.06 5.42 10.20
CA ASP A 28 -6.68 6.77 9.79
C ASP A 28 -5.29 6.78 9.14
N GLY A 29 -5.10 7.66 8.15
CA GLY A 29 -3.79 7.88 7.53
C GLY A 29 -3.30 6.73 6.64
N VAL A 30 -4.20 5.96 6.04
CA VAL A 30 -3.86 4.90 5.08
C VAL A 30 -3.64 5.47 3.67
N SER A 31 -2.48 5.20 3.09
CA SER A 31 -2.21 5.36 1.65
C SER A 31 -2.28 3.99 0.99
N ILE A 32 -3.00 3.89 -0.13
CA ILE A 32 -3.11 2.64 -0.91
C ILE A 32 -2.34 2.82 -2.23
N ILE A 33 -1.53 1.83 -2.60
CA ILE A 33 -0.91 1.73 -3.93
C ILE A 33 -1.27 0.37 -4.51
N ARG A 34 -1.79 0.37 -5.73
CA ARG A 34 -1.96 -0.86 -6.49
C ARG A 34 -0.71 -1.12 -7.33
N LEU A 35 -0.10 -2.28 -7.13
CA LEU A 35 1.06 -2.71 -7.90
C LEU A 35 0.59 -3.40 -9.18
N GLN A 36 1.21 -3.02 -10.29
CA GLN A 36 1.04 -3.66 -11.60
C GLN A 36 2.43 -3.87 -12.19
N PRO A 37 3.17 -4.91 -11.73
CA PRO A 37 4.59 -5.06 -12.04
C PRO A 37 4.90 -5.05 -13.53
N ASP A 38 4.01 -5.62 -14.35
CA ASP A 38 4.18 -5.71 -15.81
C ASP A 38 4.06 -4.37 -16.54
N THR A 39 3.47 -3.36 -15.90
CA THR A 39 3.25 -2.03 -16.51
C THR A 39 4.04 -0.91 -15.82
N MET A 40 4.73 -1.23 -14.73
CA MET A 40 5.48 -0.25 -13.93
C MET A 40 6.92 -0.12 -14.42
N ASP A 41 7.39 1.12 -14.55
CA ASP A 41 8.78 1.41 -14.86
C ASP A 41 9.63 1.65 -13.60
N THR A 42 10.92 1.89 -13.77
CA THR A 42 11.85 2.17 -12.65
C THR A 42 11.40 3.37 -11.80
N SER A 43 10.82 4.41 -12.41
CA SER A 43 10.37 5.61 -11.69
C SER A 43 9.14 5.32 -10.83
N ASP A 44 8.25 4.44 -11.30
CA ASP A 44 7.13 3.95 -10.49
C ASP A 44 7.63 3.16 -9.29
N TRP A 45 8.63 2.29 -9.48
CA TRP A 45 9.25 1.54 -8.40
C TRP A 45 9.95 2.45 -7.38
N ASP A 46 10.67 3.47 -7.82
CA ASP A 46 11.29 4.46 -6.94
C ASP A 46 10.23 5.17 -6.06
N ARG A 47 9.07 5.50 -6.63
CA ARG A 47 7.94 6.07 -5.87
C ARG A 47 7.38 5.10 -4.84
N VAL A 48 7.22 3.82 -5.20
CA VAL A 48 6.76 2.78 -4.27
C VAL A 48 7.75 2.62 -3.12
N ILE A 49 9.04 2.50 -3.42
CA ILE A 49 10.10 2.38 -2.41
C ILE A 49 10.13 3.61 -1.50
N THR A 50 10.03 4.82 -2.07
CA THR A 50 9.97 6.06 -1.27
C THR A 50 8.81 6.04 -0.29
N LYS A 51 7.62 5.58 -0.71
CA LYS A 51 6.46 5.46 0.17
C LYS A 51 6.63 4.36 1.23
N ILE A 52 7.26 3.23 0.87
CA ILE A 52 7.60 2.17 1.83
C ILE A 52 8.52 2.70 2.92
N LEU A 53 9.57 3.43 2.55
CA LEU A 53 10.54 4.00 3.50
C LEU A 53 9.94 5.07 4.41
N ALA A 54 8.89 5.77 3.95
CA ALA A 54 8.19 6.79 4.73
C ALA A 54 7.08 6.24 5.64
N ALA A 55 6.63 4.99 5.40
CA ALA A 55 5.54 4.38 6.13
C ALA A 55 5.99 3.86 7.51
N ASP A 56 5.09 3.91 8.50
CA ASP A 56 5.34 3.23 9.79
C ASP A 56 5.02 1.74 9.72
N ARG A 57 4.06 1.41 8.86
CA ARG A 57 3.55 0.06 8.66
C ARG A 57 3.21 -0.13 7.19
N VAL A 58 3.60 -1.29 6.66
CA VAL A 58 3.25 -1.73 5.31
C VAL A 58 2.39 -2.99 5.42
N ILE A 59 1.26 -2.99 4.71
CA ILE A 59 0.34 -4.12 4.61
C ILE A 59 0.27 -4.50 3.14
N ALA A 60 0.63 -5.73 2.78
CA ALA A 60 0.48 -6.25 1.43
C ALA A 60 -0.77 -7.12 1.35
N ILE A 61 -1.65 -6.82 0.40
CA ILE A 61 -2.90 -7.54 0.11
C ILE A 61 -3.05 -7.79 -1.39
#